data_AF-A0A178B6S1-F1
#
_entry.id   AF-A0A178B6S1-F1
#
_cell.length_a   1.000
_cell.length_b   1.000
_cell.length_c   1.000
_cell.angle_alpha   90.00
_cell.angle_beta   90.00
_cell.angle_gamma   90.00
#
_symmetry.space_group_name_H-M   'P 1'
#
loop_
_entity.id
_entity.type
_entity.pdbx_description
1 polymer ?
#
loop_
_entity_poly.entity_id
_entity_poly.type
_entity_poly.pdbx_seq_one_letter_code
_entity_poly.pdbx_strand_id
1 'polypeptide(L)'
;MPAATSGSRSKLLSTNFKNFLSKPAITHPQKALTVQLHNAQQKSNMSSNASQGAPMTGDIATKANSGFPKDSNAPGEQFEPRQTATSEDYEPDPSKSLKLSPQRQALVDDIIALYSCQPTVQRVKRYTPDCVYDDQFVYANDRYKMAGQWFALPKLFNASINESYQVIRSDDDMIQFKNKQSWTFRLIPKTATITGLVSLSLDPATKDSDFMQIKYHKDQANEKDYSHEGLGFSFKKWQADNVVKHMDAPELKEFEQDKNANKEEVRRYGTGTEEGNAPKRDFTKA
;
A
#
# COMPACT_ATOMS: atom_id res chain seq x y z
N MET A 1 8.30 -55.51 21.60
CA MET A 1 7.62 -54.38 22.27
C MET A 1 8.61 -53.22 22.33
N PRO A 2 8.55 -52.23 21.42
CA PRO A 2 9.53 -51.14 21.36
C PRO A 2 9.15 -49.96 22.25
N ALA A 3 10.18 -49.24 22.69
CA ALA A 3 10.16 -48.09 23.58
C ALA A 3 9.94 -46.76 22.83
N ALA A 4 9.39 -45.78 23.54
CA ALA A 4 9.10 -44.43 23.10
C ALA A 4 10.37 -43.60 22.82
N THR A 5 10.37 -42.83 21.73
CA THR A 5 11.41 -41.83 21.42
C THR A 5 10.92 -40.41 21.67
N SER A 6 11.78 -39.69 22.39
CA SER A 6 11.71 -38.30 22.83
C SER A 6 11.75 -37.30 21.66
N GLY A 7 10.98 -36.22 21.80
CA GLY A 7 10.87 -35.14 20.82
C GLY A 7 12.14 -34.30 20.64
N SER A 8 12.45 -34.01 19.38
CA SER A 8 13.39 -32.98 18.97
C SER A 8 12.60 -31.70 18.67
N ARG A 9 12.55 -30.77 19.64
CA ARG A 9 11.99 -29.44 19.44
C ARG A 9 13.01 -28.55 18.71
N SER A 10 12.55 -28.01 17.60
CA SER A 10 13.20 -27.03 16.72
C SER A 10 13.94 -25.92 17.46
N LYS A 11 15.28 -25.97 17.47
CA LYS A 11 16.16 -24.88 17.91
C LYS A 11 16.35 -23.78 16.85
N LEU A 12 16.00 -24.04 15.59
CA LEU A 12 16.21 -23.13 14.45
C LEU A 12 15.20 -21.99 14.35
N LEU A 13 14.02 -22.10 14.97
CA LEU A 13 13.01 -21.04 14.97
C LEU A 13 13.21 -19.99 16.08
N SER A 14 13.99 -20.31 17.12
CA SER A 14 14.13 -19.45 18.31
C SER A 14 15.20 -18.37 18.21
N THR A 15 16.23 -18.58 17.39
CA THR A 15 17.37 -17.66 17.22
C THR A 15 17.06 -16.52 16.25
N ASN A 16 16.31 -16.78 15.18
CA ASN A 16 15.93 -15.74 14.21
C ASN A 16 14.89 -14.75 14.78
N PHE A 17 14.03 -15.20 15.70
CA PHE A 17 13.03 -14.33 16.34
C PHE A 17 13.67 -13.36 17.35
N LYS A 18 14.72 -13.79 18.07
CA LYS A 18 15.42 -12.95 19.05
C LYS A 18 16.27 -11.84 18.42
N ASN A 19 16.86 -12.09 17.25
CA ASN A 19 17.65 -11.08 16.53
C ASN A 19 16.76 -10.02 15.85
N PHE A 20 15.53 -10.40 15.46
CA PHE A 20 14.56 -9.49 14.85
C PHE A 20 13.89 -8.56 15.89
N LEU A 21 13.75 -9.02 17.14
CA LEU A 21 13.36 -8.21 18.30
C LEU A 21 14.52 -7.44 18.94
N SER A 22 15.66 -7.31 18.25
CA SER A 22 16.74 -6.48 18.76
C SER A 22 16.24 -5.05 18.96
N LYS A 23 16.55 -4.50 20.13
CA LYS A 23 16.10 -3.19 20.64
C LYS A 23 16.12 -2.02 19.63
N PRO A 24 17.01 -1.93 18.60
CA PRO A 24 17.02 -0.78 17.69
C PRO A 24 15.77 -0.62 16.80
N ALA A 25 15.18 -1.71 16.29
CA ALA A 25 14.02 -1.61 15.39
C ALA A 25 12.74 -1.15 16.12
N ILE A 26 12.65 -1.44 17.42
CA ILE A 26 11.55 -1.05 18.31
C ILE A 26 11.75 0.37 18.84
N THR A 27 12.99 0.79 19.09
CA THR A 27 13.31 2.12 19.66
C THR A 27 13.49 3.21 18.62
N HIS A 28 13.79 2.85 17.36
CA HIS A 28 14.05 3.79 16.28
C HIS A 28 13.34 3.38 14.98
N PRO A 29 11.99 3.36 14.96
CA PRO A 29 11.20 2.99 13.78
C PRO A 29 11.55 3.81 12.53
N GLN A 30 12.01 5.05 12.72
CA GLN A 30 12.52 5.91 11.66
C GLN A 30 13.70 5.29 10.90
N LYS A 31 14.66 4.68 11.62
CA LYS A 31 15.85 4.06 11.01
C LYS A 31 15.50 2.80 10.22
N ALA A 32 14.54 2.02 10.70
CA ALA A 32 14.07 0.82 10.00
C ALA A 32 13.39 1.19 8.68
N LEU A 33 12.49 2.19 8.70
CA LEU A 33 11.84 2.71 7.49
C LEU A 33 12.86 3.31 6.51
N THR A 34 13.89 4.01 7.01
CA THR A 34 14.98 4.53 6.16
C THR A 34 15.71 3.43 5.39
N VAL A 35 16.11 2.35 6.06
CA VAL A 35 16.83 1.24 5.42
C VAL A 35 15.94 0.56 4.38
N GLN A 36 14.67 0.39 4.70
CA GLN A 36 13.68 -0.22 3.84
C GLN A 36 13.42 0.61 2.55
N LEU A 37 13.23 1.92 2.68
CA LEU A 37 13.08 2.83 1.53
C LEU A 37 14.34 2.87 0.66
N HIS A 38 15.53 2.82 1.26
CA HIS A 38 16.79 2.75 0.52
C HIS A 38 16.88 1.47 -0.35
N ASN A 39 16.49 0.32 0.20
CA ASN A 39 16.48 -0.94 -0.53
C ASN A 39 15.44 -0.94 -1.66
N ALA A 40 14.28 -0.32 -1.46
CA ALA A 40 13.26 -0.17 -2.50
C ALA A 40 13.76 0.71 -3.67
N GLN A 41 14.41 1.83 -3.37
CA GLN A 41 15.02 2.69 -4.38
C GLN A 41 16.07 1.94 -5.22
N GLN A 42 16.95 1.17 -4.59
CA GLN A 42 17.97 0.38 -5.30
C GLN A 42 17.37 -0.60 -6.29
N LYS A 43 16.24 -1.23 -5.95
CA LYS A 43 15.52 -2.13 -6.86
C LYS A 43 14.89 -1.37 -8.03
N SER A 44 14.24 -0.23 -7.77
CA SER A 44 13.62 0.57 -8.85
C SER A 44 14.64 1.02 -9.91
N ASN A 45 15.85 1.40 -9.48
CA ASN A 45 16.91 1.87 -10.37
C ASN A 45 17.49 0.78 -11.30
N MET A 46 17.27 -0.50 -11.01
CA MET A 46 17.78 -1.61 -11.84
C MET A 46 16.85 -1.97 -13.01
N SER A 47 15.58 -1.51 -12.98
CA SER A 47 14.55 -1.94 -13.95
C SER A 47 14.33 -0.98 -15.14
N SER A 48 14.89 0.24 -15.11
CA SER A 48 14.64 1.26 -16.14
C SER A 48 15.59 1.13 -17.34
N ASN A 49 15.27 0.28 -18.32
CA ASN A 49 15.88 0.31 -19.66
C ASN A 49 15.05 -0.49 -20.70
N ALA A 50 13.91 0.03 -21.20
CA ALA A 50 13.40 -0.27 -22.56
C ALA A 50 12.10 0.48 -22.96
N SER A 51 12.23 1.31 -24.01
CA SER A 51 11.31 1.49 -25.16
C SER A 51 10.00 2.30 -25.08
N GLN A 52 9.75 2.96 -26.22
CA GLN A 52 8.71 3.92 -26.58
C GLN A 52 7.49 3.27 -27.27
N GLY A 53 6.31 3.91 -27.19
CA GLY A 53 5.11 3.53 -27.96
C GLY A 53 3.93 4.48 -27.75
N ALA A 54 3.20 4.77 -28.83
CA ALA A 54 2.24 5.87 -29.09
C ALA A 54 0.88 5.82 -28.34
N PRO A 55 0.09 6.93 -28.30
CA PRO A 55 -1.07 7.08 -27.41
C PRO A 55 -2.37 6.51 -28.00
N MET A 56 -3.15 5.79 -27.19
CA MET A 56 -4.54 5.44 -27.47
C MET A 56 -5.47 6.34 -26.65
N THR A 57 -6.41 6.98 -27.33
CA THR A 57 -7.46 7.80 -26.73
C THR A 57 -8.75 6.99 -26.66
N GLY A 58 -9.39 6.96 -25.49
CA GLY A 58 -10.72 6.37 -25.32
C GLY A 58 -10.99 6.06 -23.86
N ASP A 59 -12.03 6.67 -23.31
CA ASP A 59 -12.61 6.29 -22.02
C ASP A 59 -13.10 4.83 -22.12
N ILE A 60 -12.30 3.89 -21.62
CA ILE A 60 -12.73 2.51 -21.47
C ILE A 60 -13.43 2.41 -20.11
N ALA A 61 -14.71 2.79 -20.11
CA ALA A 61 -15.69 2.30 -19.14
C ALA A 61 -15.99 0.82 -19.43
N THR A 62 -15.00 -0.07 -19.30
CA THR A 62 -15.30 -1.48 -19.17
C THR A 62 -15.78 -1.69 -17.75
N LYS A 63 -17.04 -2.15 -17.61
CA LYS A 63 -17.50 -2.85 -16.40
C LYS A 63 -16.65 -4.12 -16.24
N ALA A 64 -15.39 -3.96 -15.83
CA ALA A 64 -14.55 -5.09 -15.47
C ALA A 64 -15.20 -5.72 -14.24
N ASN A 65 -15.64 -6.97 -14.36
CA ASN A 65 -16.07 -7.73 -13.19
C ASN A 65 -14.82 -8.03 -12.36
N SER A 66 -14.44 -7.10 -11.48
CA SER A 66 -13.28 -7.24 -10.58
C SER A 66 -13.42 -8.41 -9.61
N GLY A 67 -14.62 -8.99 -9.48
CA GLY A 67 -14.94 -9.96 -8.44
C GLY A 67 -15.10 -9.32 -7.06
N PHE A 68 -15.02 -7.99 -6.94
CA PHE A 68 -15.22 -7.30 -5.68
C PHE A 68 -16.67 -7.39 -5.20
N PRO A 69 -16.88 -7.42 -3.87
CA PRO A 69 -18.21 -7.27 -3.31
C PRO A 69 -18.89 -6.01 -3.84
N LYS A 70 -20.19 -6.10 -4.06
CA LYS A 70 -21.03 -4.94 -4.44
C LYS A 70 -21.71 -4.29 -3.23
N ASP A 71 -21.49 -4.83 -2.04
CA ASP A 71 -22.00 -4.33 -0.78
C ASP A 71 -20.87 -3.64 0.00
N SER A 72 -21.13 -2.41 0.45
CA SER A 72 -20.23 -1.62 1.30
C SER A 72 -20.05 -2.22 2.70
N ASN A 73 -20.95 -3.10 3.15
CA ASN A 73 -20.78 -3.79 4.44
C ASN A 73 -19.72 -4.90 4.40
N ALA A 74 -19.22 -5.27 3.22
CA ALA A 74 -18.12 -6.21 3.14
C ALA A 74 -16.84 -5.58 3.74
N PRO A 75 -16.08 -6.34 4.56
CA PRO A 75 -14.80 -5.91 5.12
C PRO A 75 -13.82 -5.46 4.04
N GLY A 76 -12.95 -4.50 4.37
CA GLY A 76 -11.94 -3.99 3.46
C GLY A 76 -11.08 -5.09 2.82
N GLU A 77 -10.73 -6.14 3.57
CA GLU A 77 -9.95 -7.28 3.07
C GLU A 77 -10.57 -7.99 1.86
N GLN A 78 -11.88 -7.87 1.64
CA GLN A 78 -12.57 -8.46 0.49
C GLN A 78 -12.39 -7.66 -0.81
N PHE A 79 -11.85 -6.44 -0.74
CA PHE A 79 -11.62 -5.54 -1.86
C PHE A 79 -10.15 -5.53 -2.32
N GLU A 80 -9.34 -6.51 -1.91
CA GLU A 80 -7.94 -6.59 -2.30
C GLU A 80 -7.78 -6.69 -3.83
N PRO A 81 -7.12 -5.72 -4.50
CA PRO A 81 -6.88 -5.77 -5.94
C PRO A 81 -5.75 -6.76 -6.23
N ARG A 82 -6.10 -8.02 -6.45
CA ARG A 82 -5.11 -9.08 -6.67
C ARG A 82 -4.60 -9.08 -8.11
N GLN A 83 -3.31 -8.82 -8.27
CA GLN A 83 -2.62 -8.86 -9.56
C GLN A 83 -1.11 -9.00 -9.36
N THR A 84 -0.40 -9.65 -10.29
CA THR A 84 1.06 -9.55 -10.37
C THR A 84 1.44 -8.81 -11.65
N ALA A 85 2.66 -8.29 -11.74
CA ALA A 85 3.12 -7.59 -12.94
C ALA A 85 4.06 -8.48 -13.77
N THR A 86 4.10 -8.27 -15.10
CA THR A 86 5.13 -8.84 -15.97
C THR A 86 6.45 -8.08 -15.92
N SER A 87 6.43 -6.87 -15.36
CA SER A 87 7.57 -5.98 -15.18
C SER A 87 7.39 -5.17 -13.90
N GLU A 88 8.48 -4.93 -13.19
CA GLU A 88 8.54 -4.00 -12.05
C GLU A 88 8.78 -2.55 -12.50
N ASP A 89 8.81 -2.29 -13.81
CA ASP A 89 8.92 -0.93 -14.35
C ASP A 89 7.58 -0.17 -14.22
N TYR A 90 7.48 0.56 -13.12
CA TYR A 90 6.38 1.47 -12.83
C TYR A 90 6.75 2.94 -13.08
N GLU A 91 7.75 3.24 -13.93
CA GLU A 91 7.99 4.63 -14.31
C GLU A 91 6.72 5.20 -15.00
N PRO A 92 6.15 6.28 -14.47
CA PRO A 92 4.95 6.88 -15.04
C PRO A 92 5.28 7.70 -16.30
N ASP A 93 4.41 7.63 -17.30
CA ASP A 93 4.40 8.52 -18.46
C ASP A 93 3.13 9.40 -18.42
N PRO A 94 3.22 10.65 -17.91
CA PRO A 94 2.05 11.53 -17.79
C PRO A 94 1.32 11.77 -19.12
N SER A 95 2.01 11.67 -20.27
CA SER A 95 1.39 11.86 -21.58
C SER A 95 0.42 10.75 -21.96
N LYS A 96 0.54 9.59 -21.32
CA LYS A 96 -0.32 8.42 -21.49
C LYS A 96 -1.37 8.28 -20.38
N SER A 97 -1.42 9.22 -19.43
CA SER A 97 -2.37 9.14 -18.33
C SER A 97 -3.81 9.21 -18.86
N LEU A 98 -4.65 8.29 -18.40
CA LEU A 98 -6.10 8.38 -18.61
C LEU A 98 -6.63 9.68 -17.99
N LYS A 99 -7.59 10.30 -18.67
CA LYS A 99 -8.32 11.46 -18.13
C LYS A 99 -9.34 10.97 -17.11
N LEU A 100 -9.46 11.70 -16.00
CA LEU A 100 -10.42 11.39 -14.94
C LEU A 100 -11.58 12.39 -14.96
N SER A 101 -12.74 11.93 -14.48
CA SER A 101 -13.82 12.86 -14.09
C SER A 101 -13.35 13.75 -12.92
N PRO A 102 -13.96 14.93 -12.72
CA PRO A 102 -13.58 15.83 -11.63
C PRO A 102 -13.55 15.17 -10.25
N GLN A 103 -14.54 14.33 -9.94
CA GLN A 103 -14.63 13.62 -8.65
C GLN A 103 -13.50 12.60 -8.48
N ARG A 104 -13.15 11.85 -9.54
CA ARG A 104 -12.05 10.88 -9.51
C ARG A 104 -10.69 11.57 -9.44
N GLN A 105 -10.54 12.69 -10.15
CA GLN A 105 -9.34 13.51 -10.07
C GLN A 105 -9.15 14.04 -8.64
N ALA A 106 -10.21 14.54 -8.00
CA ALA A 106 -10.15 15.01 -6.62
C ALA A 106 -9.74 13.89 -5.63
N LEU A 107 -10.20 12.66 -5.86
CA LEU A 107 -9.74 11.50 -5.08
C LEU A 107 -8.23 11.28 -5.26
N VAL A 108 -7.75 11.22 -6.51
CA VAL A 108 -6.32 11.02 -6.80
C VAL A 108 -5.47 12.17 -6.23
N ASP A 109 -5.91 13.41 -6.37
CA ASP A 109 -5.22 14.59 -5.83
C ASP A 109 -5.07 14.51 -4.31
N ASP A 110 -6.12 14.09 -3.60
CA ASP A 110 -6.07 13.89 -2.15
C ASP A 110 -5.08 12.78 -1.75
N ILE A 111 -5.00 11.70 -2.55
CA ILE A 111 -4.03 10.62 -2.33
C ILE A 111 -2.60 11.09 -2.60
N ILE A 112 -2.34 11.80 -3.69
CA ILE A 112 -1.02 12.38 -4.00
C ILE A 112 -0.58 13.38 -2.92
N ALA A 113 -1.53 14.18 -2.40
CA ALA A 113 -1.26 15.08 -1.28
C ALA A 113 -0.87 14.32 0.00
N LEU A 114 -1.49 13.16 0.28
CA LEU A 114 -1.09 12.30 1.41
C LEU A 114 0.34 11.79 1.26
N TYR A 115 0.73 11.27 0.08
CA TYR A 115 2.12 10.89 -0.19
C TYR A 115 3.10 12.05 -0.06
N SER A 116 2.65 13.25 -0.44
CA SER A 116 3.41 14.50 -0.36
C SER A 116 3.47 15.10 1.05
N CYS A 117 3.23 14.30 2.09
CA CYS A 117 3.26 14.72 3.50
C CYS A 117 2.29 15.86 3.83
N GLN A 118 1.11 15.88 3.19
CA GLN A 118 0.05 16.84 3.50
C GLN A 118 -1.21 16.16 4.06
N PRO A 119 -1.12 15.41 5.17
CA PRO A 119 -2.29 14.77 5.75
C PRO A 119 -3.25 15.80 6.35
N THR A 120 -4.55 15.61 6.10
CA THR A 120 -5.63 16.31 6.77
C THR A 120 -6.70 15.30 7.16
N VAL A 121 -7.53 15.65 8.14
CA VAL A 121 -8.69 14.83 8.51
C VAL A 121 -9.57 14.51 7.29
N GLN A 122 -9.82 15.49 6.42
CA GLN A 122 -10.66 15.30 5.24
C GLN A 122 -10.04 14.33 4.22
N ARG A 123 -8.72 14.42 3.98
CA ARG A 123 -8.02 13.47 3.10
C ARG A 123 -8.05 12.05 3.65
N VAL A 124 -7.90 11.89 4.97
CA VAL A 124 -8.01 10.57 5.62
C VAL A 124 -9.45 10.05 5.59
N LYS A 125 -10.47 10.92 5.56
CA LYS A 125 -11.87 10.50 5.37
C LYS A 125 -12.17 9.92 3.98
N ARG A 126 -11.25 10.06 2.99
CA ARG A 126 -11.30 9.30 1.73
C ARG A 126 -11.22 7.79 1.93
N TYR A 127 -10.97 7.31 3.14
CA TYR A 127 -10.99 5.90 3.46
C TYR A 127 -12.22 5.57 4.29
N THR A 128 -12.80 4.38 4.04
CA THR A 128 -13.86 3.85 4.90
C THR A 128 -13.29 3.50 6.28
N PRO A 129 -14.11 3.45 7.35
CA PRO A 129 -13.64 3.05 8.68
C PRO A 129 -12.88 1.72 8.70
N ASP A 130 -13.34 0.76 7.89
CA ASP A 130 -12.82 -0.60 7.77
C ASP A 130 -11.83 -0.78 6.61
N CYS A 131 -11.23 0.31 6.11
CA CYS A 131 -10.32 0.24 4.98
C CYS A 131 -9.07 -0.60 5.30
N VAL A 132 -8.49 -1.18 4.25
CA VAL A 132 -7.14 -1.76 4.31
C VAL A 132 -6.16 -0.86 3.56
N TYR A 133 -5.05 -0.54 4.19
CA TYR A 133 -3.87 0.07 3.59
C TYR A 133 -2.70 -0.91 3.69
N ASP A 134 -2.15 -1.26 2.54
CA ASP A 134 -1.22 -2.36 2.38
C ASP A 134 -0.10 -1.94 1.42
N ASP A 135 1.09 -1.74 1.98
CA ASP A 135 2.29 -1.41 1.22
C ASP A 135 3.44 -2.36 1.58
N GLN A 136 4.60 -2.13 0.97
CA GLN A 136 5.80 -2.91 1.23
C GLN A 136 6.31 -2.84 2.69
N PHE A 137 5.82 -1.94 3.53
CA PHE A 137 6.28 -1.68 4.90
C PHE A 137 5.18 -1.77 5.98
N VAL A 138 3.91 -1.64 5.62
CA VAL A 138 2.78 -1.50 6.53
C VAL A 138 1.61 -2.35 6.04
N TYR A 139 0.92 -2.97 6.98
CA TYR A 139 -0.43 -3.47 6.78
C TYR A 139 -1.33 -2.91 7.89
N ALA A 140 -2.19 -1.96 7.53
CA ALA A 140 -3.15 -1.31 8.42
C ALA A 140 -4.57 -1.68 7.97
N ASN A 141 -5.35 -2.30 8.86
CA ASN A 141 -6.66 -2.85 8.53
C ASN A 141 -7.81 -2.16 9.30
N ASP A 142 -7.63 -0.86 9.52
CA ASP A 142 -8.68 0.07 9.87
C ASP A 142 -8.19 1.51 9.59
N ARG A 143 -9.12 2.45 9.50
CA ARG A 143 -8.82 3.85 9.22
C ARG A 143 -7.96 4.48 10.30
N TYR A 144 -8.09 4.07 11.55
CA TYR A 144 -7.30 4.60 12.67
C TYR A 144 -5.79 4.32 12.48
N LYS A 145 -5.43 3.07 12.18
CA LYS A 145 -4.05 2.66 11.95
C LYS A 145 -3.46 3.29 10.68
N MET A 146 -4.28 3.38 9.64
CA MET A 146 -3.91 3.97 8.35
C MET A 146 -3.68 5.49 8.48
N ALA A 147 -4.59 6.21 9.15
CA ALA A 147 -4.40 7.61 9.53
C ALA A 147 -3.09 7.81 10.30
N GLY A 148 -2.80 6.86 11.20
CA GLY A 148 -1.55 6.72 11.91
C GLY A 148 -0.29 6.83 11.05
N GLN A 149 -0.31 6.20 9.88
CA GLN A 149 0.82 6.25 8.96
C GLN A 149 0.92 7.60 8.28
N TRP A 150 -0.20 8.11 7.74
CA TRP A 150 -0.19 9.38 7.01
C TRP A 150 0.23 10.57 7.88
N PHE A 151 -0.27 10.67 9.11
CA PHE A 151 0.14 11.73 10.03
C PHE A 151 1.57 11.55 10.57
N ALA A 152 2.17 10.36 10.43
CA ALA A 152 3.56 10.13 10.81
C ALA A 152 4.55 10.59 9.74
N LEU A 153 4.20 10.53 8.45
CA LEU A 153 5.12 10.88 7.35
C LEU A 153 5.75 12.27 7.48
N PRO A 154 5.01 13.37 7.79
CA PRO A 154 5.61 14.71 7.92
C PRO A 154 6.59 14.84 9.10
N LYS A 155 6.56 13.89 10.07
CA LYS A 155 7.50 13.83 11.19
C LYS A 155 8.80 13.13 10.80
N LEU A 156 8.76 12.27 9.78
CA LEU A 156 9.90 11.48 9.29
C LEU A 156 10.65 12.19 8.16
N PHE A 157 9.91 12.95 7.35
CA PHE A 157 10.44 13.61 6.16
C PHE A 157 10.35 15.14 6.30
N ASN A 158 11.37 15.85 5.84
CA ASN A 158 11.34 17.31 5.75
C ASN A 158 10.87 17.79 4.36
N ALA A 159 10.93 16.93 3.33
CA ALA A 159 10.35 17.16 2.02
C ALA A 159 9.77 15.86 1.45
N SER A 160 8.68 15.97 0.71
CA SER A 160 8.10 14.89 -0.07
C SER A 160 7.56 15.48 -1.38
N ILE A 161 8.07 15.02 -2.52
CA ILE A 161 7.78 15.56 -3.84
C ILE A 161 7.17 14.45 -4.69
N ASN A 162 5.98 14.72 -5.21
CA ASN A 162 5.44 13.92 -6.30
C ASN A 162 6.15 14.34 -7.60
N GLU A 163 6.98 13.45 -8.13
CA GLU A 163 7.74 13.73 -9.36
C GLU A 163 6.83 13.60 -10.59
N SER A 164 5.96 12.59 -10.57
CA SER A 164 5.00 12.32 -11.64
C SER A 164 4.04 11.18 -11.25
N TYR A 165 2.89 11.11 -11.92
CA TYR A 165 2.00 9.94 -11.90
C TYR A 165 1.36 9.71 -13.28
N GLN A 166 0.90 8.49 -13.52
CA GLN A 166 0.15 8.10 -14.73
C GLN A 166 -1.02 7.21 -14.32
N VAL A 167 -2.26 7.67 -14.56
CA VAL A 167 -3.46 6.84 -14.39
C VAL A 167 -3.52 5.82 -15.51
N ILE A 168 -3.54 4.54 -15.15
CA ILE A 168 -3.55 3.42 -16.11
C ILE A 168 -4.86 2.62 -16.07
N ARG A 169 -5.70 2.83 -15.05
CA ARG A 169 -7.03 2.24 -14.93
C ARG A 169 -7.94 3.15 -14.12
N SER A 170 -9.19 3.31 -14.58
CA SER A 170 -10.23 3.99 -13.84
C SER A 170 -11.60 3.46 -14.26
N ASP A 171 -12.11 2.48 -13.52
CA ASP A 171 -13.44 1.89 -13.73
C ASP A 171 -14.29 1.95 -12.45
N ASP A 172 -15.52 1.43 -12.50
CA ASP A 172 -16.48 1.43 -11.38
C ASP A 172 -15.92 0.86 -10.08
N ASP A 173 -14.95 -0.05 -10.15
CA ASP A 173 -14.48 -0.82 -9.01
C ASP A 173 -13.15 -0.27 -8.46
N MET A 174 -12.30 0.34 -9.29
CA MET A 174 -11.03 0.88 -8.84
C MET A 174 -10.43 1.99 -9.70
N ILE A 175 -9.45 2.68 -9.12
CA ILE A 175 -8.47 3.51 -9.82
C ILE A 175 -7.08 2.88 -9.62
N GLN A 176 -6.28 2.76 -10.68
CA GLN A 176 -4.87 2.41 -10.57
C GLN A 176 -4.01 3.42 -11.31
N PHE A 177 -2.88 3.76 -10.69
CA PHE A 177 -1.90 4.66 -11.28
C PHE A 177 -0.47 4.27 -10.91
N LYS A 178 0.44 4.49 -11.84
CA LYS A 178 1.88 4.50 -11.55
C LYS A 178 2.22 5.81 -10.85
N ASN A 179 3.05 5.75 -9.83
CA ASN A 179 3.45 6.91 -9.05
C ASN A 179 4.96 6.94 -8.87
N LYS A 180 5.57 8.12 -9.02
CA LYS A 180 6.97 8.38 -8.69
C LYS A 180 7.06 9.44 -7.60
N GLN A 181 7.56 9.03 -6.44
CA GLN A 181 7.60 9.86 -5.26
C GLN A 181 9.02 9.92 -4.68
N SER A 182 9.46 11.13 -4.33
CA SER A 182 10.73 11.40 -3.66
C SER A 182 10.48 11.86 -2.23
N TRP A 183 11.11 11.22 -1.25
CA TRP A 183 11.08 11.64 0.15
C TRP A 183 12.47 11.97 0.67
N THR A 184 12.62 13.14 1.27
CA THR A 184 13.85 13.56 1.95
C THR A 184 13.69 13.39 3.45
N PHE A 185 14.58 12.59 4.06
CA PHE A 185 14.52 12.32 5.49
C PHE A 185 14.90 13.56 6.30
N ARG A 186 14.19 13.80 7.40
CA ARG A 186 14.42 14.99 8.24
C ARG A 186 15.77 14.99 8.96
N LEU A 187 16.28 13.81 9.34
CA LEU A 187 17.49 13.68 10.17
C LEU A 187 18.76 13.31 9.40
N ILE A 188 18.64 12.95 8.12
CA ILE A 188 19.77 12.58 7.28
C ILE A 188 19.61 13.24 5.90
N PRO A 189 20.68 13.75 5.28
CA PRO A 189 20.62 14.40 3.97
C PRO A 189 20.53 13.35 2.85
N LYS A 190 19.53 12.48 2.92
CA LYS A 190 19.24 11.45 1.91
C LYS A 190 17.83 11.65 1.39
N THR A 191 17.71 11.53 0.07
CA THR A 191 16.44 11.46 -0.63
C THR A 191 16.28 10.07 -1.21
N ALA A 192 15.16 9.43 -0.95
CA ALA A 192 14.76 8.17 -1.57
C ALA A 192 13.67 8.45 -2.59
N THR A 193 13.88 8.04 -3.84
CA THR A 193 12.88 8.09 -4.91
C THR A 193 12.40 6.68 -5.20
N ILE A 194 11.09 6.48 -5.27
CA ILE A 194 10.46 5.18 -5.52
C ILE A 194 9.41 5.33 -6.60
N THR A 195 9.41 4.40 -7.53
CA THR A 195 8.30 4.14 -8.45
C THR A 195 7.46 2.98 -7.93
N GLY A 196 6.14 3.07 -8.08
CA GLY A 196 5.23 2.03 -7.64
C GLY A 196 3.89 2.08 -8.35
N LEU A 197 3.17 0.96 -8.28
CA LEU A 197 1.80 0.84 -8.72
C LEU A 197 0.85 0.98 -7.52
N VAL A 198 0.05 2.04 -7.55
CA VAL A 198 -0.98 2.32 -6.54
C VAL A 198 -2.31 1.81 -7.07
N SER A 199 -3.02 1.04 -6.27
CA SER A 199 -4.36 0.53 -6.56
C SER A 199 -5.34 0.91 -5.47
N LEU A 200 -6.40 1.62 -5.85
CA LEU A 200 -7.45 2.12 -4.98
C LEU A 200 -8.78 1.42 -5.32
N SER A 201 -9.14 0.41 -4.55
CA SER A 201 -10.46 -0.23 -4.65
C SER A 201 -11.50 0.68 -4.00
N LEU A 202 -12.54 1.02 -4.75
CA LEU A 202 -13.55 1.98 -4.34
C LEU A 202 -14.64 1.32 -3.50
N ASP A 203 -15.18 2.08 -2.56
CA ASP A 203 -16.35 1.68 -1.80
C ASP A 203 -17.63 1.71 -2.67
N PRO A 204 -18.39 0.59 -2.76
CA PRO A 204 -19.59 0.53 -3.60
C PRO A 204 -20.66 1.58 -3.28
N ALA A 205 -20.75 2.03 -2.02
CA ALA A 205 -21.77 3.00 -1.60
C ALA A 205 -21.42 4.45 -1.98
N THR A 206 -20.13 4.76 -2.19
CA THR A 206 -19.66 6.14 -2.41
C THR A 206 -18.97 6.36 -3.75
N LYS A 207 -18.69 5.31 -4.54
CA LYS A 207 -17.99 5.39 -5.83
C LYS A 207 -18.58 6.37 -6.87
N ASP A 208 -19.88 6.66 -6.77
CA ASP A 208 -20.60 7.57 -7.67
C ASP A 208 -20.93 8.92 -7.00
N SER A 209 -20.44 9.15 -5.79
CA SER A 209 -20.65 10.40 -5.05
C SER A 209 -19.52 11.41 -5.29
N ASP A 210 -19.75 12.68 -4.91
CA ASP A 210 -18.70 13.71 -4.94
C ASP A 210 -17.55 13.43 -3.97
N PHE A 211 -17.80 12.60 -2.95
CA PHE A 211 -16.80 12.20 -1.96
C PHE A 211 -16.62 10.69 -1.94
N MET A 212 -15.96 10.16 -2.97
CA MET A 212 -15.60 8.74 -3.07
C MET A 212 -14.72 8.31 -1.91
N GLN A 213 -15.00 7.11 -1.38
CA GLN A 213 -14.17 6.45 -0.38
C GLN A 213 -13.48 5.20 -0.92
N ILE A 214 -12.39 4.83 -0.27
CA ILE A 214 -11.50 3.71 -0.60
C ILE A 214 -11.71 2.61 0.44
N LYS A 215 -11.93 1.40 -0.06
CA LYS A 215 -11.98 0.15 0.73
C LYS A 215 -10.62 -0.50 0.86
N TYR A 216 -9.82 -0.48 -0.20
CA TYR A 216 -8.49 -1.08 -0.21
C TYR A 216 -7.51 -0.17 -0.95
N HIS A 217 -6.38 0.11 -0.33
CA HIS A 217 -5.26 0.83 -0.91
C HIS A 217 -4.05 -0.09 -0.91
N LYS A 218 -3.59 -0.46 -2.11
CA LYS A 218 -2.41 -1.32 -2.30
C LYS A 218 -1.30 -0.54 -3.01
N ASP A 219 -0.12 -0.52 -2.39
CA ASP A 219 1.11 -0.02 -3.00
C ASP A 219 2.06 -1.18 -3.32
N GLN A 220 2.36 -1.33 -4.60
CA GLN A 220 3.29 -2.34 -5.10
C GLN A 220 4.56 -1.66 -5.58
N ALA A 221 5.68 -1.96 -4.92
CA ALA A 221 7.00 -1.58 -5.39
C ALA A 221 7.74 -2.76 -6.02
N ASN A 222 7.28 -4.02 -5.80
CA ASN A 222 7.88 -5.24 -6.37
C ASN A 222 6.88 -6.42 -6.40
N GLU A 223 7.23 -7.51 -7.09
CA GLU A 223 6.36 -8.68 -7.28
C GLU A 223 6.02 -9.45 -5.98
N LYS A 224 6.82 -9.33 -4.91
CA LYS A 224 6.65 -10.12 -3.67
C LYS A 224 5.62 -9.56 -2.70
N ASP A 225 5.01 -8.42 -3.03
CA ASP A 225 4.17 -7.65 -2.11
C ASP A 225 2.81 -8.33 -1.81
N TYR A 226 2.40 -9.40 -2.53
CA TYR A 226 1.13 -10.14 -2.30
C TYR A 226 1.23 -11.40 -1.43
N SER A 227 2.43 -11.84 -1.10
CA SER A 227 2.59 -13.13 -0.44
C SER A 227 1.93 -13.21 0.94
N HIS A 228 1.68 -12.07 1.63
CA HIS A 228 1.14 -11.99 3.01
C HIS A 228 1.75 -13.02 4.01
N GLU A 229 2.94 -13.52 3.70
CA GLU A 229 3.55 -14.65 4.37
C GLU A 229 4.89 -14.25 5.01
N GLY A 230 5.22 -14.92 6.11
CA GLY A 230 6.52 -14.80 6.77
C GLY A 230 6.64 -13.69 7.83
N LEU A 231 7.87 -13.58 8.34
CA LEU A 231 8.25 -12.66 9.43
C LEU A 231 8.13 -11.19 9.04
N GLY A 232 8.33 -10.87 7.75
CA GLY A 232 8.21 -9.51 7.21
C GLY A 232 6.80 -8.95 7.37
N PHE A 233 5.76 -9.70 6.98
CA PHE A 233 4.37 -9.28 7.14
C PHE A 233 3.97 -9.09 8.62
N SER A 234 4.42 -9.98 9.50
CA SER A 234 4.18 -9.85 10.96
C SER A 234 4.80 -8.58 11.53
N PHE A 235 5.96 -8.17 11.01
CA PHE A 235 6.58 -6.89 11.35
C PHE A 235 5.80 -5.68 10.83
N LYS A 236 5.32 -5.71 9.57
CA LYS A 236 4.50 -4.64 8.99
C LYS A 236 3.26 -4.36 9.85
N LYS A 237 2.56 -5.42 10.24
CA LYS A 237 1.37 -5.33 11.10
C LYS A 237 1.72 -4.81 12.49
N TRP A 238 2.79 -5.32 13.10
CA TRP A 238 3.26 -4.83 14.40
C TRP A 238 3.65 -3.35 14.35
N GLN A 239 4.34 -2.90 13.30
CA GLN A 239 4.71 -1.51 13.11
C GLN A 239 3.46 -0.62 13.04
N ALA A 240 2.46 -0.99 12.23
CA ALA A 240 1.19 -0.28 12.12
C ALA A 240 0.49 -0.15 13.49
N ASP A 241 0.45 -1.24 14.26
CA ASP A 241 -0.21 -1.30 15.57
C ASP A 241 0.50 -0.46 16.66
N ASN A 242 1.79 -0.14 16.49
CA ASN A 242 2.58 0.57 17.51
C ASN A 242 2.91 2.03 17.15
N VAL A 243 3.06 2.36 15.86
CA VAL A 243 3.28 3.76 15.42
C VAL A 243 2.19 4.68 15.96
N VAL A 244 0.93 4.26 15.87
CA VAL A 244 -0.23 5.03 16.36
C VAL A 244 -0.22 5.29 17.87
N LYS A 245 0.44 4.44 18.66
CA LYS A 245 0.50 4.59 20.13
C LYS A 245 1.55 5.59 20.57
N HIS A 246 2.55 5.83 19.73
CA HIS A 246 3.66 6.73 20.01
C HIS A 246 3.55 8.03 19.22
N MET A 247 2.49 8.20 18.44
CA MET A 247 2.25 9.40 17.68
C MET A 247 1.36 10.36 18.45
N ASP A 248 1.93 11.46 18.91
CA ASP A 248 1.17 12.61 19.40
C ASP A 248 0.67 13.44 18.20
N ALA A 249 -0.50 13.07 17.67
CA ALA A 249 -1.19 13.77 16.58
C ALA A 249 -2.66 13.96 17.00
N PRO A 250 -3.07 15.18 17.41
CA PRO A 250 -4.44 15.47 17.84
C PRO A 250 -5.51 15.03 16.83
N GLU A 251 -5.19 15.06 15.54
CA GLU A 251 -6.04 14.64 14.44
C GLU A 251 -6.42 13.15 14.50
N LEU A 252 -5.59 12.29 15.11
CA LEU A 252 -5.93 10.87 15.26
C LEU A 252 -7.14 10.63 16.15
N LYS A 253 -7.47 11.58 17.05
CA LYS A 253 -8.64 11.45 17.92
C LYS A 253 -9.94 11.30 17.13
N GLU A 254 -10.02 11.95 15.98
CA GLU A 254 -11.17 11.86 15.06
C GLU A 254 -11.46 10.42 14.59
N PHE A 255 -10.41 9.59 14.54
CA PHE A 255 -10.48 8.24 13.98
C PHE A 255 -10.48 7.14 15.05
N GLU A 256 -10.43 7.47 16.35
CA GLU A 256 -10.37 6.46 17.40
C GLU A 256 -11.57 5.52 17.43
N GLN A 257 -12.74 6.02 17.02
CA GLN A 257 -13.97 5.22 16.89
C GLN A 257 -13.87 4.14 15.81
N ASP A 258 -12.94 4.29 14.85
CA ASP A 258 -12.77 3.34 13.75
C ASP A 258 -11.83 2.18 14.13
N LYS A 259 -11.28 2.17 15.34
CA LYS A 259 -10.44 1.07 15.84
C LYS A 259 -11.19 -0.25 15.73
N ASN A 260 -10.63 -1.19 14.96
CA ASN A 260 -11.23 -2.51 14.73
C ASN A 260 -12.56 -2.49 13.95
N ALA A 261 -12.86 -1.44 13.19
CA ALA A 261 -14.05 -1.40 12.33
C ALA A 261 -14.04 -2.60 11.36
N ASN A 262 -15.16 -3.35 11.38
CA ASN A 262 -15.52 -4.44 10.45
C ASN A 262 -14.36 -5.11 9.68
N LYS A 263 -13.52 -5.86 10.40
CA LYS A 263 -12.30 -6.48 9.85
C LYS A 263 -12.41 -7.99 9.75
N GLU A 264 -11.80 -8.55 8.72
CA GLU A 264 -11.49 -9.99 8.64
C GLU A 264 -10.04 -10.26 9.06
N GLU A 265 -9.70 -11.53 9.28
CA GLU A 265 -8.29 -11.90 9.27
C GLU A 265 -7.73 -11.71 7.86
N VAL A 266 -6.49 -11.19 7.77
CA VAL A 266 -5.80 -11.06 6.49
C VAL A 266 -5.84 -12.39 5.75
N ARG A 267 -6.31 -12.35 4.51
CA ARG A 267 -6.39 -13.54 3.69
C ARG A 267 -4.98 -13.91 3.23
N ARG A 268 -4.63 -15.19 3.43
CA ARG A 268 -3.34 -15.75 3.05
C ARG A 268 -3.52 -16.55 1.77
N TYR A 269 -2.68 -16.28 0.79
CA TYR A 269 -2.84 -16.79 -0.56
C TYR A 269 -1.55 -17.38 -1.11
N GLY A 270 -0.97 -18.32 -0.38
CA GLY A 270 0.24 -19.04 -0.81
C GLY A 270 1.37 -18.10 -1.27
N THR A 271 2.06 -18.49 -2.34
CA THR A 271 3.30 -17.84 -2.82
C THR A 271 3.11 -16.43 -3.43
N GLY A 272 1.90 -15.88 -3.49
CA GLY A 272 1.65 -14.55 -4.09
C GLY A 272 1.75 -14.52 -5.62
N THR A 273 1.75 -15.68 -6.28
CA THR A 273 1.83 -15.89 -7.74
C THR A 273 0.48 -16.32 -8.32
N GLU A 274 0.42 -16.75 -9.59
CA GLU A 274 -0.82 -17.24 -10.23
C GLU A 274 -1.45 -18.41 -9.45
N GLU A 275 -0.65 -19.30 -8.84
CA GLU A 275 -1.14 -20.37 -7.95
C GLU A 275 -1.89 -19.84 -6.71
N GLY A 276 -1.65 -18.58 -6.36
CA GLY A 276 -2.34 -17.87 -5.29
C GLY A 276 -3.63 -17.18 -5.74
N ASN A 277 -4.07 -17.24 -7.01
CA ASN A 277 -5.14 -16.42 -7.62
C ASN A 277 -4.78 -14.93 -7.83
N ALA A 278 -3.51 -14.61 -8.08
CA ALA A 278 -3.08 -13.26 -8.47
C ALA A 278 -2.69 -13.23 -9.96
N PRO A 279 -3.61 -12.83 -10.88
CA PRO A 279 -3.35 -12.87 -12.32
C PRO A 279 -2.21 -11.94 -12.73
N LYS A 280 -1.34 -12.40 -13.64
CA LYS A 280 -0.23 -11.62 -14.16
C LYS A 280 -0.71 -10.60 -15.21
N ARG A 281 -0.28 -9.34 -15.09
CA ARG A 281 -0.70 -8.20 -15.91
C ARG A 281 0.51 -7.47 -16.50
N ASP A 282 0.40 -7.08 -17.77
CA ASP A 282 1.41 -6.29 -18.46
C ASP A 282 1.07 -4.81 -18.41
N PHE A 283 1.77 -4.07 -17.54
CA PHE A 283 1.59 -2.63 -17.35
C PHE A 283 2.54 -1.77 -18.20
N THR A 284 3.36 -2.38 -19.06
CA THR A 284 4.24 -1.64 -19.98
C THR A 284 3.48 -1.09 -21.20
N LYS A 285 2.31 -1.67 -21.49
CA LYS A 285 1.44 -1.31 -22.63
C LYS A 285 0.28 -0.39 -22.26
N ALA A 286 0.17 -0.02 -20.98
CA ALA A 286 -0.89 0.82 -20.44
C ALA A 286 -0.54 2.30 -20.43
#